data_AF-A0A3D1HZJ5-F1
#
_entry.id   AF-A0A3D1HZJ5-F1
#
_cell.length_a   1.000
_cell.length_b   1.000
_cell.length_c   1.000
_cell.angle_alpha   90.00
_cell.angle_beta   90.00
_cell.angle_gamma   90.00
#
_symmetry.space_group_name_H-M   'P 1'
#
loop_
_entity.id
_entity.type
_entity.pdbx_description
1 polymer ?
#
loop_
_entity_poly.entity_id
_entity_poly.type
_entity_poly.pdbx_seq_one_letter_code
_entity_poly.pdbx_strand_id
1 'polypeptide(L)'
;ANFVLMAVQLGRGNWRKALYYLLPASAYLLGTVISEFLPKHINRRKIVRWDTAFVAFEMAWIFALGFVPDDAPPQICQVAVNFIASMQFNTFRQAKKIPMATTFCTNHVRQVGSNLVKWLRSGNKEARGKMFAHLLMIGLFVAGAVASTFLCGYLGGKTIWCAEILLAIVFFALLRADLGEEHDKLDVVPHGH
;
A
#
# COMPACT_ATOMS: atom_id res chain seq x y z
N ALA A 1 2.94 -10.92 -2.59
CA ALA A 1 3.13 -12.39 -2.53
C ALA A 1 2.87 -13.01 -3.91
N ASN A 2 3.76 -13.87 -4.42
CA ASN A 2 3.69 -14.40 -5.80
C ASN A 2 3.38 -15.91 -5.83
N PHE A 3 2.11 -16.27 -5.60
CA PHE A 3 1.65 -17.67 -5.62
C PHE A 3 1.86 -18.37 -6.98
N VAL A 4 1.80 -17.64 -8.09
CA VAL A 4 2.04 -18.20 -9.44
C VAL A 4 3.48 -18.72 -9.56
N LEU A 5 4.48 -17.94 -9.14
CA LEU A 5 5.88 -18.38 -9.19
C LEU A 5 6.13 -19.56 -8.24
N MET A 6 5.49 -19.56 -7.06
CA MET A 6 5.52 -20.69 -6.14
C MET A 6 4.99 -21.97 -6.79
N ALA A 7 3.80 -21.91 -7.40
CA ALA A 7 3.17 -23.05 -8.07
C ALA A 7 4.03 -23.59 -9.23
N VAL A 8 4.65 -22.70 -10.01
CA VAL A 8 5.61 -23.10 -11.06
C VAL A 8 6.82 -23.85 -10.49
N GLN A 9 7.37 -23.41 -9.35
CA GLN A 9 8.49 -24.13 -8.71
C GLN A 9 8.06 -25.48 -8.14
N LEU A 10 6.86 -25.58 -7.56
CA LEU A 10 6.30 -26.86 -7.11
C LEU A 10 6.13 -27.84 -8.28
N GLY A 11 5.55 -27.38 -9.40
CA GLY A 11 5.38 -28.20 -10.60
C GLY A 11 6.70 -28.65 -11.23
N ARG A 12 7.79 -27.90 -11.02
CA ARG A 12 9.16 -28.28 -11.44
C ARG A 12 9.88 -29.18 -10.44
N GLY A 13 9.23 -29.60 -9.35
CA GLY A 13 9.85 -30.39 -8.28
C GLY A 13 10.87 -29.61 -7.43
N ASN A 14 10.93 -28.28 -7.56
CA ASN A 14 11.87 -27.45 -6.79
C ASN A 14 11.25 -26.96 -5.49
N TRP A 15 11.06 -27.90 -4.56
CA TRP A 15 10.42 -27.68 -3.26
C TRP A 15 11.09 -26.58 -2.43
N ARG A 16 12.42 -26.50 -2.47
CA ARG A 16 13.19 -25.48 -1.74
C ARG A 16 12.86 -24.07 -2.25
N LYS A 17 12.86 -23.85 -3.58
CA LYS A 17 12.48 -22.56 -4.16
C LYS A 17 11.01 -22.23 -3.93
N ALA A 18 10.13 -23.22 -3.97
CA ALA A 18 8.72 -23.03 -3.63
C ALA A 18 8.53 -22.54 -2.19
N LEU A 19 9.21 -23.16 -1.22
CA LEU A 19 9.16 -22.76 0.19
C LEU A 19 9.64 -21.32 0.40
N TYR A 20 10.63 -20.85 -0.37
CA TYR A 20 11.04 -19.45 -0.31
C TYR A 20 9.94 -18.47 -0.73
N TYR A 21 9.03 -18.84 -1.65
CA TYR A 21 7.90 -17.99 -2.02
C TYR A 21 6.77 -17.96 -0.95
N LEU A 22 6.78 -18.88 0.02
CA LEU A 22 5.87 -18.83 1.16
C LEU A 22 6.23 -17.73 2.16
N LEU A 23 7.49 -17.30 2.23
CA LEU A 23 7.90 -16.24 3.18
C LEU A 23 7.20 -14.90 2.89
N PRO A 24 7.20 -14.36 1.64
CA PRO A 24 6.46 -13.14 1.36
C PRO A 24 4.94 -13.32 1.44
N ALA A 25 4.43 -14.55 1.22
CA ALA A 25 2.99 -14.85 1.34
C ALA A 25 2.52 -14.84 2.79
N SER A 26 3.25 -15.50 3.68
CA SER A 26 2.98 -15.48 5.12
C SER A 26 3.15 -14.08 5.72
N ALA A 27 4.17 -13.34 5.31
CA ALA A 27 4.33 -11.93 5.71
C ALA A 27 3.17 -11.06 5.24
N TYR A 28 2.72 -11.21 3.99
CA TYR A 28 1.54 -10.50 3.50
C TYR A 28 0.30 -10.83 4.33
N LEU A 29 0.04 -12.12 4.60
CA LEU A 29 -1.08 -12.56 5.43
C LEU A 29 -1.01 -12.00 6.84
N LEU A 30 0.17 -12.05 7.47
CA LEU A 30 0.40 -11.52 8.81
C LEU A 30 0.13 -10.02 8.86
N GLY A 31 0.61 -9.26 7.87
CA GLY A 31 0.29 -7.84 7.73
C GLY A 31 -1.22 -7.58 7.69
N THR A 32 -1.98 -8.40 6.95
CA THR A 32 -3.44 -8.23 6.85
C THR A 32 -4.10 -8.50 8.19
N VAL A 33 -3.72 -9.58 8.88
CA VAL A 33 -4.26 -9.93 10.20
C VAL A 33 -3.99 -8.83 11.23
N ILE A 34 -2.75 -8.33 11.28
CA ILE A 34 -2.36 -7.27 12.23
C ILE A 34 -3.12 -5.98 11.94
N SER A 35 -3.17 -5.56 10.68
CA SER A 35 -3.88 -4.33 10.27
C SER A 35 -5.40 -4.43 10.37
N GLU A 36 -5.97 -5.61 10.52
CA GLU A 36 -7.39 -5.80 10.84
C GLU A 36 -7.66 -5.73 12.35
N PHE A 37 -6.71 -6.20 13.17
CA PHE A 37 -6.87 -6.32 14.62
C PHE A 37 -6.49 -5.03 15.38
N LEU A 38 -5.40 -4.37 15.00
CA LEU A 38 -4.87 -3.19 15.69
C LEU A 38 -5.77 -1.94 15.65
N PRO A 39 -6.50 -1.61 14.56
CA PRO A 39 -7.29 -0.38 14.52
C PRO A 39 -8.26 -0.24 15.69
N LYS A 40 -8.90 -1.34 16.08
CA LYS A 40 -9.84 -1.39 17.22
C LYS A 40 -9.18 -1.04 18.56
N HIS A 41 -7.90 -1.37 18.73
CA HIS A 41 -7.16 -1.13 19.97
C HIS A 41 -6.55 0.27 20.01
N ILE A 42 -6.07 0.77 18.88
CA ILE A 42 -5.45 2.10 18.78
C ILE A 42 -6.51 3.19 18.85
N ASN A 43 -7.59 3.09 18.06
CA ASN A 43 -8.63 4.12 18.03
C ASN A 43 -9.29 4.29 19.41
N ARG A 44 -9.41 3.20 20.21
CA ARG A 44 -9.92 3.26 21.59
C ARG A 44 -9.11 4.15 22.53
N ARG A 45 -7.83 4.40 22.24
CA ARG A 45 -6.99 5.28 23.08
C ARG A 45 -7.29 6.75 22.86
N LYS A 46 -7.99 7.14 21.78
CA LYS A 46 -8.39 8.52 21.46
C LYS A 46 -7.23 9.53 21.47
N ILE A 47 -6.03 9.09 21.10
CA ILE A 47 -4.86 9.98 20.95
C ILE A 47 -4.67 10.36 19.47
N VAL A 48 -4.63 9.34 18.62
CA VAL A 48 -4.51 9.45 17.15
C VAL A 48 -5.31 8.33 16.50
N ARG A 49 -5.71 8.52 15.25
CA ARG A 49 -6.36 7.47 14.47
C ARG A 49 -5.36 6.41 14.00
N TRP A 50 -5.87 5.22 13.72
CA TRP A 50 -5.10 4.08 13.22
C TRP A 50 -4.31 4.42 11.96
N ASP A 51 -4.89 5.16 11.01
CA ASP A 51 -4.22 5.59 9.79
C ASP A 51 -2.99 6.46 10.07
N THR A 52 -3.09 7.43 10.98
CA THR A 52 -1.96 8.26 11.42
C THR A 52 -0.86 7.42 12.10
N ALA A 53 -1.27 6.54 13.02
CA ALA A 53 -0.34 5.64 13.71
C ALA A 53 0.33 4.65 12.76
N PHE A 54 -0.41 4.15 11.77
CA PHE A 54 0.10 3.26 10.74
C PHE A 54 1.14 3.96 9.85
N VAL A 55 0.90 5.20 9.42
CA VAL A 55 1.88 5.95 8.63
C VAL A 55 3.17 6.18 9.42
N ALA A 56 3.09 6.51 10.72
CA ALA A 56 4.29 6.60 11.57
C ALA A 56 5.06 5.28 11.66
N PHE A 57 4.34 4.15 11.79
CA PHE A 57 4.94 2.83 11.78
C PHE A 57 5.57 2.50 10.41
N GLU A 58 4.89 2.82 9.31
CA GLU A 58 5.39 2.66 7.94
C GLU A 58 6.67 3.45 7.71
N MET A 59 6.75 4.70 8.17
CA MET A 59 7.98 5.51 8.14
C MET A 59 9.12 4.84 8.92
N ALA A 60 8.89 4.42 10.17
CA ALA A 60 9.94 3.72 10.93
C ALA A 60 10.41 2.43 10.23
N TRP A 61 9.49 1.71 9.59
CA TRP A 61 9.76 0.47 8.86
C TRP A 61 10.59 0.72 7.59
N ILE A 62 10.21 1.72 6.79
CA ILE A 62 10.91 2.10 5.55
C ILE A 62 12.29 2.69 5.86
N PHE A 63 12.39 3.53 6.88
CA PHE A 63 13.66 4.08 7.35
C PHE A 63 14.65 2.96 7.73
N ALA A 64 14.18 1.95 8.49
CA ALA A 64 14.97 0.77 8.84
C ALA A 64 15.40 -0.04 7.61
N LEU A 65 14.52 -0.20 6.61
CA LEU A 65 14.85 -0.90 5.37
C LEU A 65 15.95 -0.22 4.56
N GLY A 66 16.03 1.11 4.60
CA GLY A 66 17.11 1.82 3.92
C GLY A 66 18.50 1.53 4.48
N PHE A 67 18.64 0.90 5.65
CA PHE A 67 19.93 0.42 6.15
C PHE A 67 20.36 -0.95 5.59
N VAL A 68 19.46 -1.68 4.93
CA VAL A 68 19.81 -2.97 4.30
C VAL A 68 20.85 -2.72 3.20
N PRO A 69 22.01 -3.41 3.23
CA PRO A 69 23.03 -3.29 2.18
C PRO A 69 22.55 -3.78 0.82
N ASP A 70 23.07 -3.19 -0.26
CA ASP A 70 22.68 -3.53 -1.64
C ASP A 70 23.10 -4.96 -2.06
N ASP A 71 24.09 -5.54 -1.40
CA ASP A 71 24.56 -6.92 -1.58
C ASP A 71 23.78 -7.95 -0.76
N ALA A 72 22.89 -7.49 0.14
CA ALA A 72 22.07 -8.38 0.95
C ALA A 72 21.04 -9.13 0.08
N PRO A 73 20.57 -10.32 0.53
CA PRO A 73 19.54 -11.05 -0.20
C PRO A 73 18.29 -10.20 -0.41
N PRO A 74 17.82 -9.99 -1.67
CA PRO A 74 16.69 -9.10 -1.97
C PRO A 74 15.38 -9.56 -1.32
N GLN A 75 15.33 -10.82 -0.87
CA GLN A 75 14.22 -11.41 -0.14
C GLN A 75 13.92 -10.66 1.17
N ILE A 76 14.92 -10.10 1.84
CA ILE A 76 14.74 -9.34 3.08
C ILE A 76 13.80 -8.16 2.80
N CYS A 77 14.14 -7.34 1.80
CA CYS A 77 13.33 -6.23 1.36
C CYS A 77 11.98 -6.70 0.81
N GLN A 78 11.94 -7.78 0.02
CA GLN A 78 10.66 -8.30 -0.51
C GLN A 78 9.69 -8.72 0.59
N VAL A 79 10.15 -9.44 1.62
CA VAL A 79 9.29 -9.88 2.73
C VAL A 79 8.80 -8.67 3.52
N ALA A 80 9.69 -7.75 3.88
CA ALA A 80 9.35 -6.56 4.64
C ALA A 80 8.42 -5.60 3.88
N VAL A 81 8.65 -5.40 2.58
CA VAL A 81 7.78 -4.59 1.72
C VAL A 81 6.42 -5.27 1.52
N ASN A 82 6.36 -6.60 1.35
CA ASN A 82 5.06 -7.29 1.25
C ASN A 82 4.25 -7.19 2.56
N PHE A 83 4.91 -7.24 3.72
CA PHE A 83 4.27 -7.05 5.01
C PHE A 83 3.63 -5.66 5.12
N ILE A 84 4.41 -4.60 4.90
CA ILE A 84 3.91 -3.23 5.04
C ILE A 84 2.89 -2.88 3.95
N ALA A 85 3.09 -3.33 2.71
CA ALA A 85 2.15 -3.14 1.61
C ALA A 85 0.79 -3.80 1.87
N SER A 86 0.79 -4.97 2.52
CA SER A 86 -0.45 -5.61 2.98
C SER A 86 -1.20 -4.76 4.00
N MET A 87 -0.48 -4.24 5.01
CA MET A 87 -1.06 -3.36 6.01
C MET A 87 -1.60 -2.05 5.39
N GLN A 88 -0.87 -1.49 4.42
CA GLN A 88 -1.25 -0.28 3.70
C GLN A 88 -2.52 -0.51 2.87
N PHE A 89 -2.59 -1.62 2.13
CA PHE A 89 -3.78 -2.00 1.36
C PHE A 89 -4.99 -2.23 2.28
N ASN A 90 -4.78 -2.78 3.48
CA ASN A 90 -5.84 -2.99 4.46
C ASN A 90 -6.30 -1.70 5.14
N THR A 91 -5.38 -0.77 5.39
CA THR A 91 -5.66 0.50 6.07
C THR A 91 -6.31 1.50 5.12
N PHE A 92 -5.81 1.61 3.89
CA PHE A 92 -6.27 2.58 2.89
C PHE A 92 -7.09 1.91 1.78
N ARG A 93 -8.20 1.27 2.14
CA ARG A 93 -9.07 0.52 1.22
C ARG A 93 -9.90 1.39 0.27
N GLN A 94 -10.03 2.70 0.55
CA GLN A 94 -10.89 3.59 -0.23
C GLN A 94 -10.28 4.99 -0.38
N ALA A 95 -10.56 5.64 -1.51
CA ALA A 95 -10.30 7.06 -1.73
C ALA A 95 -11.58 7.73 -2.22
N LYS A 96 -12.03 8.80 -1.55
CA LYS A 96 -13.29 9.52 -1.86
C LYS A 96 -14.49 8.55 -2.00
N LYS A 97 -14.61 7.57 -1.09
CA LYS A 97 -15.65 6.51 -1.07
C LYS A 97 -15.60 5.54 -2.27
N ILE A 98 -14.53 5.55 -3.05
CA ILE A 98 -14.30 4.59 -4.13
C ILE A 98 -13.33 3.54 -3.59
N PRO A 99 -13.67 2.24 -3.61
CA PRO A 99 -12.75 1.17 -3.25
C PRO A 99 -11.50 1.19 -4.13
N MET A 100 -10.32 1.21 -3.51
CA MET A 100 -9.04 1.30 -4.20
C MET A 100 -8.11 0.16 -3.77
N ALA A 101 -7.36 -0.37 -4.72
CA ALA A 101 -6.26 -1.28 -4.47
C ALA A 101 -4.94 -0.54 -4.63
N THR A 102 -4.58 0.24 -3.61
CA THR A 102 -3.45 1.19 -3.63
C THR A 102 -2.12 0.58 -4.05
N THR A 103 -1.91 -0.71 -3.77
CA THR A 103 -0.68 -1.45 -4.10
C THR A 103 -0.76 -2.26 -5.40
N PHE A 104 -1.90 -2.29 -6.10
CA PHE A 104 -2.13 -3.16 -7.27
C PHE A 104 -2.77 -2.43 -8.47
N CYS A 105 -2.05 -2.37 -9.59
CA CYS A 105 -2.54 -1.71 -10.80
C CYS A 105 -3.59 -2.49 -11.59
N THR A 106 -3.55 -3.82 -11.56
CA THR A 106 -4.41 -4.67 -12.42
C THR A 106 -5.90 -4.43 -12.18
N ASN A 107 -6.30 -4.29 -10.91
CA ASN A 107 -7.70 -3.97 -10.58
C ASN A 107 -8.09 -2.58 -11.10
N HIS A 108 -7.19 -1.60 -11.03
CA HIS A 108 -7.44 -0.26 -11.57
C HIS A 108 -7.64 -0.27 -13.09
N VAL A 109 -6.86 -1.04 -13.84
CA VAL A 109 -7.04 -1.18 -15.30
C VAL A 109 -8.43 -1.75 -15.63
N ARG A 110 -8.84 -2.81 -14.92
CA ARG A 110 -10.19 -3.38 -15.06
C ARG A 110 -11.27 -2.34 -14.75
N GLN A 111 -11.10 -1.58 -13.68
CA GLN A 111 -12.08 -0.57 -13.27
C GLN A 111 -12.17 0.61 -14.26
N VAL A 112 -11.05 1.04 -14.85
CA VAL A 112 -11.05 2.03 -15.93
C VAL A 112 -11.89 1.54 -17.10
N GLY A 113 -11.64 0.32 -17.58
CA GLY A 113 -12.39 -0.26 -18.70
C GLY A 113 -13.89 -0.41 -18.41
N SER A 114 -14.25 -0.93 -17.23
CA SER A 114 -15.65 -1.10 -16.85
C SER A 114 -16.40 0.23 -16.76
N ASN A 115 -15.79 1.24 -16.15
CA ASN A 115 -16.42 2.56 -16.00
C ASN A 115 -16.42 3.37 -17.30
N LEU A 116 -15.44 3.17 -18.19
CA LEU A 116 -15.45 3.73 -19.54
C LEU A 116 -16.66 3.25 -20.34
N VAL A 117 -16.91 1.94 -20.37
CA VAL A 117 -18.08 1.36 -21.08
C VAL A 117 -19.39 1.91 -20.50
N LYS A 118 -19.51 1.99 -19.18
CA LYS A 118 -20.70 2.56 -18.52
C LYS A 118 -20.91 4.02 -18.92
N TRP A 119 -19.85 4.83 -18.90
CA TRP A 119 -19.91 6.23 -19.28
C TRP A 119 -20.31 6.41 -20.76
N LEU A 120 -19.72 5.64 -21.67
CA LEU A 120 -20.05 5.72 -23.11
C LEU A 120 -21.49 5.30 -23.42
N ARG A 121 -22.04 4.30 -22.73
CA ARG A 121 -23.41 3.82 -22.97
C ARG A 121 -24.50 4.69 -22.38
N SER A 122 -24.26 5.27 -21.20
CA SER A 122 -25.32 5.92 -20.40
C SER A 122 -25.07 7.39 -20.09
N GLY A 123 -23.92 7.95 -20.50
CA GLY A 123 -23.52 9.31 -20.12
C GLY A 123 -23.28 9.50 -18.61
N ASN A 124 -23.20 8.40 -17.84
CA ASN A 124 -23.14 8.45 -16.38
C ASN A 124 -21.88 9.19 -15.89
N LYS A 125 -22.09 10.36 -15.28
CA LYS A 125 -21.03 11.24 -14.74
C LYS A 125 -20.30 10.62 -13.55
N GLU A 126 -20.97 9.79 -12.75
CA GLU A 126 -20.35 9.07 -11.63
C GLU A 126 -19.36 8.01 -12.14
N ALA A 127 -19.74 7.27 -13.18
CA ALA A 127 -18.85 6.31 -13.84
C ALA A 127 -17.61 7.03 -14.40
N ARG A 128 -17.79 8.19 -15.04
CA ARG A 128 -16.66 9.03 -15.47
C ARG A 128 -15.74 9.40 -14.30
N GLY A 129 -16.30 9.85 -13.16
CA GLY A 129 -15.52 10.17 -11.96
C GLY A 129 -14.70 8.97 -11.44
N LYS A 130 -15.32 7.79 -11.35
CA LYS A 130 -14.65 6.54 -10.96
C LYS A 130 -13.54 6.13 -11.93
N MET A 131 -13.80 6.24 -13.23
CA MET A 131 -12.79 5.99 -14.27
C MET A 131 -11.57 6.90 -14.09
N PHE A 132 -11.75 8.21 -13.94
CA PHE A 132 -10.65 9.15 -13.74
C PHE A 132 -9.90 8.90 -12.43
N ALA A 133 -10.60 8.54 -11.35
CA ALA A 133 -9.96 8.20 -10.08
C ALA A 133 -9.02 6.99 -10.21
N HIS A 134 -9.46 5.93 -10.90
CA HIS A 134 -8.60 4.77 -11.15
C HIS A 134 -7.49 5.04 -12.16
N LEU A 135 -7.73 5.88 -13.17
CA LEU A 135 -6.69 6.31 -14.11
C LEU A 135 -5.59 7.11 -13.39
N LEU A 136 -5.97 7.99 -12.46
CA LEU A 136 -5.03 8.73 -11.63
C LEU A 136 -4.18 7.80 -10.76
N MET A 137 -4.78 6.76 -10.15
CA MET A 137 -4.04 5.75 -9.38
C MET A 137 -2.97 5.07 -10.25
N ILE A 138 -3.31 4.66 -11.47
CA ILE A 138 -2.34 4.07 -12.41
C ILE A 138 -1.25 5.09 -12.77
N GLY A 139 -1.64 6.33 -13.09
CA GLY A 139 -0.70 7.39 -13.45
C GLY A 139 0.31 7.70 -12.35
N LEU A 140 -0.15 7.85 -11.11
CA LEU A 140 0.72 8.09 -9.95
C LEU A 140 1.61 6.88 -9.65
N PHE A 141 1.11 5.66 -9.79
CA PHE A 141 1.93 4.45 -9.60
C PHE A 141 3.05 4.37 -10.63
N VAL A 142 2.75 4.59 -11.92
CA VAL A 142 3.75 4.58 -13.00
C VAL A 142 4.75 5.72 -12.81
N ALA A 143 4.28 6.93 -12.49
CA ALA A 143 5.16 8.07 -12.23
C ALA A 143 6.11 7.79 -11.06
N GLY A 144 5.61 7.21 -9.95
CA GLY A 144 6.42 6.82 -8.82
C GLY A 144 7.46 5.75 -9.17
N ALA A 145 7.09 4.73 -9.95
CA ALA A 145 8.00 3.69 -10.40
C ALA A 145 9.11 4.24 -11.32
N VAL A 146 8.77 5.14 -12.25
CA VAL A 146 9.74 5.80 -13.14
C VAL A 146 10.69 6.69 -12.33
N ALA A 147 10.14 7.54 -11.45
CA ALA A 147 10.94 8.42 -10.60
C ALA A 147 11.88 7.63 -9.68
N SER A 148 11.37 6.56 -9.06
CA SER A 148 12.19 5.67 -8.22
C SER A 148 13.28 4.98 -9.04
N THR A 149 12.99 4.50 -10.25
CA THR A 149 14.00 3.85 -11.09
C THR A 149 15.12 4.81 -11.48
N PHE A 150 14.75 6.05 -11.83
CA PHE A 150 15.71 7.10 -12.13
C PHE A 150 16.59 7.42 -10.90
N LEU A 151 15.99 7.58 -9.72
CA LEU A 151 16.72 7.87 -8.48
C LEU A 151 17.60 6.70 -8.01
N CYS A 152 17.17 5.45 -8.23
CA CYS A 152 17.99 4.25 -7.94
C CYS A 152 19.31 4.26 -8.72
N GLY A 153 19.34 4.87 -9.92
CA GLY A 153 20.58 5.03 -10.69
C GLY A 153 21.66 5.87 -9.99
N TYR A 154 21.27 6.74 -9.05
CA TYR A 154 22.19 7.63 -8.33
C TYR A 154 22.38 7.22 -6.86
N LEU A 155 21.33 6.69 -6.21
CA LEU A 155 21.30 6.44 -4.77
C LEU A 155 21.30 4.94 -4.41
N GLY A 156 21.23 4.03 -5.38
CA GLY A 156 21.17 2.58 -5.12
C GLY A 156 19.97 2.21 -4.24
N GLY A 157 20.16 1.31 -3.28
CA GLY A 157 19.11 0.93 -2.33
C GLY A 157 18.64 2.08 -1.41
N LYS A 158 19.43 3.16 -1.27
CA LYS A 158 19.06 4.31 -0.44
C LYS A 158 17.94 5.16 -1.02
N THR A 159 17.54 4.93 -2.28
CA THR A 159 16.36 5.57 -2.89
C THR A 159 15.09 5.38 -2.08
N ILE A 160 14.99 4.30 -1.30
CA ILE A 160 13.80 4.06 -0.46
C ILE A 160 13.54 5.20 0.54
N TRP A 161 14.58 5.91 1.00
CA TRP A 161 14.42 7.07 1.89
C TRP A 161 13.77 8.28 1.20
N CYS A 162 13.76 8.36 -0.13
CA CYS A 162 12.99 9.40 -0.82
C CYS A 162 11.49 9.27 -0.55
N ALA A 163 11.00 8.05 -0.27
CA ALA A 163 9.61 7.83 0.11
C ALA A 163 9.27 8.46 1.48
N GLU A 164 10.24 8.59 2.38
CA GLU A 164 10.04 9.23 3.70
C GLU A 164 9.58 10.67 3.58
N ILE A 165 10.02 11.40 2.54
CA ILE A 165 9.58 12.78 2.31
C ILE A 165 8.07 12.81 2.05
N LEU A 166 7.58 11.92 1.19
CA LEU A 166 6.15 11.81 0.88
C LEU A 166 5.34 11.31 2.08
N LEU A 167 5.86 10.31 2.80
CA LEU A 167 5.22 9.79 4.01
C LEU A 167 5.16 10.85 5.11
N ALA A 168 6.21 11.66 5.29
CA ALA A 168 6.21 12.75 6.26
C ALA A 168 5.14 13.80 5.95
N ILE A 169 4.97 14.20 4.68
CA ILE A 169 3.91 15.12 4.27
C ILE A 169 2.53 14.56 4.65
N VAL A 170 2.28 13.28 4.34
CA VAL A 170 1.02 12.60 4.68
C VAL A 170 0.84 12.50 6.19
N PHE A 171 1.89 12.12 6.92
CA PHE A 171 1.88 11.97 8.37
C PHE A 171 1.51 13.29 9.07
N PHE A 172 2.18 14.38 8.72
CA PHE A 172 1.88 15.69 9.32
C PHE A 172 0.49 16.21 8.95
N ALA A 173 0.02 15.92 7.73
CA ALA A 173 -1.35 16.25 7.34
C ALA A 173 -2.39 15.50 8.17
N LEU A 174 -2.21 14.18 8.36
CA LEU A 174 -3.09 13.35 9.19
C LEU A 174 -3.01 13.74 10.66
N LEU A 175 -1.81 13.95 11.19
CA LEU A 175 -1.60 14.35 12.59
C LEU A 175 -2.24 15.71 12.89
N ARG A 176 -2.14 16.67 11.97
CA ARG A 176 -2.82 17.97 12.10
C ARG A 176 -4.34 17.84 12.08
N ALA A 177 -4.89 16.93 11.27
CA ALA A 177 -6.32 16.66 11.25
C ALA A 177 -6.79 16.04 12.58
N ASP A 178 -6.05 15.05 13.09
CA ASP A 178 -6.33 14.35 14.35
C ASP A 178 -6.26 15.28 15.58
N LEU A 179 -5.27 16.17 15.64
CA LEU A 179 -5.05 17.09 16.77
C LEU A 179 -5.92 18.37 16.68
N GLY A 180 -6.54 18.63 15.53
CA GLY A 180 -7.27 19.86 15.24
C GLY A 180 -8.73 19.59 14.85
N GLU A 181 -9.03 19.65 13.55
CA GLU A 181 -10.39 19.69 13.00
C GLU A 181 -11.20 18.40 13.19
N GLU A 182 -10.55 17.25 13.41
CA GLU A 182 -11.21 15.94 13.49
C GLU A 182 -11.03 15.25 14.85
N HIS A 183 -10.62 15.97 15.90
CA HIS A 183 -10.44 15.42 17.25
C HIS A 183 -11.71 14.74 17.81
N ASP A 184 -12.90 15.24 17.44
CA ASP A 184 -14.18 14.63 17.85
C ASP A 184 -14.56 13.38 17.04
N LYS A 185 -13.82 13.07 15.97
CA LYS A 185 -14.05 11.92 15.08
C LYS A 185 -13.04 10.79 15.28
N LEU A 186 -12.22 10.83 16.34
CA LEU A 186 -11.24 9.77 16.63
C LEU A 186 -11.89 8.38 16.80
N ASP A 187 -13.17 8.34 17.19
CA ASP A 187 -13.98 7.13 17.30
C ASP A 187 -14.65 6.71 15.98
N VAL A 188 -14.71 7.60 14.98
CA VAL A 188 -15.34 7.32 13.69
C VAL A 188 -14.39 6.49 12.87
N VAL A 189 -14.66 5.19 12.85
CA VAL A 189 -14.04 4.24 11.95
C VAL A 189 -14.24 4.74 10.50
N PRO A 190 -13.19 5.13 9.77
CA PRO A 190 -13.34 5.60 8.40
C PRO A 190 -14.01 4.52 7.55
N HIS A 191 -14.90 4.92 6.64
CA HIS A 191 -15.63 4.00 5.78
C HIS A 191 -14.65 3.05 5.05
N GLY A 192 -14.63 1.78 5.44
CA GLY A 192 -13.70 0.79 4.90
C GLY A 192 -13.11 -0.21 5.89
N HIS A 193 -13.26 -0.02 7.21
CA HIS A 193 -13.05 -1.11 8.18
C HIS A 193 -14.35 -1.87 8.44
#